data_AF-A0A962ESE5-F1
#
_entry.id   AF-A0A962ESE5-F1
#
_cell.length_a   1.000
_cell.length_b   1.000
_cell.length_c   1.000
_cell.angle_alpha   90.00
_cell.angle_beta   90.00
_cell.angle_gamma   90.00
#
_symmetry.space_group_name_H-M   'P 1'
#
loop_
_entity.id
_entity.type
_entity.pdbx_description
1 polymer ?
#
loop_
_entity_poly.entity_id
_entity_poly.type
_entity_poly.pdbx_seq_one_letter_code
_entity_poly.pdbx_strand_id
1 'polypeptide(L)' 'LRTAIVKDNKLYVQSGAGIVADSKPELEQLECRNKARALFSAAEEALRYAGEAGIGQ' A
#
# COMPACT_ATOMS: atom_id res chain seq x y z
N LEU A 1 6.80 2.83 -7.90
CA LEU A 1 6.07 1.59 -8.28
C LEU A 1 4.87 1.44 -7.33
N ARG A 2 3.83 0.69 -7.73
CA ARG A 2 2.62 0.41 -6.93
C ARG A 2 2.38 -1.09 -6.90
N THR A 3 3.30 -1.80 -6.24
CA THR A 3 3.31 -3.26 -6.21
C THR A 3 3.39 -3.71 -4.78
N ALA A 4 2.68 -4.79 -4.47
CA ALA A 4 2.79 -5.49 -3.20
C ALA A 4 3.17 -6.95 -3.45
N ILE A 5 3.91 -7.53 -2.51
CA ILE A 5 4.27 -8.95 -2.52
C ILE A 5 3.55 -9.60 -1.34
N VAL A 6 2.78 -10.66 -1.60
CA VAL A 6 2.19 -11.48 -0.53
C VAL A 6 3.05 -12.71 -0.33
N LYS A 7 3.55 -12.90 0.89
CA LYS A 7 4.33 -14.07 1.27
C LYS A 7 4.09 -14.38 2.75
N ASP A 8 3.98 -15.66 3.10
CA ASP A 8 3.82 -16.12 4.49
C ASP A 8 2.67 -15.39 5.23
N ASN A 9 1.53 -15.26 4.53
CA ASN A 9 0.34 -14.55 4.99
C ASN A 9 0.57 -13.07 5.38
N LYS A 10 1.59 -12.43 4.79
CA LYS A 10 1.91 -11.01 5.00
C LYS A 10 1.97 -10.27 3.67
N LEU A 11 1.39 -9.07 3.66
CA LEU A 11 1.48 -8.12 2.56
C LEU A 11 2.67 -7.19 2.78
N TYR A 12 3.64 -7.25 1.87
CA TYR A 12 4.81 -6.38 1.85
C TYR A 12 4.62 -5.30 0.80
N VAL A 13 4.73 -4.04 1.23
CA VAL A 13 4.63 -2.86 0.36
C VAL A 13 5.89 -2.02 0.51
N GLN A 14 6.53 -1.71 -0.62
CA GLN A 14 7.63 -0.76 -0.67
C GLN A 14 7.18 0.51 -1.38
N SER A 15 7.56 1.65 -0.81
CA SER A 15 7.31 2.97 -1.37
C SER A 15 8.53 3.85 -1.15
N GLY A 16 8.64 4.92 -1.95
CA GLY A 16 9.73 5.87 -1.89
C GLY A 16 9.33 7.22 -2.45
N ALA A 17 10.20 8.19 -2.25
CA ALA A 17 10.09 9.56 -2.74
C ALA A 17 11.35 9.94 -3.52
N GLY A 18 11.20 10.87 -4.47
CA GLY A 18 12.33 11.45 -5.18
C GLY A 18 12.84 12.66 -4.43
N ILE A 19 14.06 12.60 -3.90
CA ILE A 19 14.63 13.69 -3.11
C ILE A 19 15.27 14.72 -4.05
N VAL A 20 14.95 15.99 -3.82
CA VAL A 20 15.54 17.16 -4.51
C VAL A 20 16.10 18.16 -3.49
N ALA A 21 16.76 19.21 -3.97
CA ALA A 21 17.52 20.14 -3.12
C ALA A 21 16.67 20.86 -2.06
N ASP A 22 15.39 21.08 -2.34
CA ASP A 22 14.42 21.78 -1.49
C ASP A 22 13.41 20.83 -0.80
N SER A 23 13.63 19.52 -0.90
CA SER A 23 12.79 18.51 -0.24
C SER A 23 12.75 18.72 1.28
N LYS A 24 11.56 18.50 1.86
CA LYS A 24 11.35 18.53 3.31
C LYS A 24 11.13 17.11 3.82
N PRO A 25 11.95 16.58 4.73
CA PRO A 25 11.87 15.18 5.17
C PRO A 25 10.46 14.73 5.57
N GLU A 26 9.68 15.60 6.21
CA GLU A 26 8.32 15.32 6.67
C GLU A 26 7.34 15.13 5.50
N LEU A 27 7.50 15.94 4.44
CA LEU A 27 6.67 15.86 3.24
C LEU A 27 7.01 14.62 2.41
N GLU A 28 8.30 14.30 2.26
CA GLU A 28 8.73 13.10 1.53
C GLU A 28 8.27 11.81 2.23
N GLN A 29 8.34 11.79 3.56
CA GLN A 29 7.81 10.69 4.36
C GLN A 29 6.28 10.59 4.27
N LEU A 30 5.58 11.72 4.21
CA LEU A 30 4.14 11.74 3.96
C LEU A 30 3.80 11.19 2.56
N GLU A 31 4.55 11.57 1.53
CA GLU A 31 4.40 11.05 0.17
C GLU A 31 4.60 9.52 0.13
N CYS A 32 5.67 9.02 0.76
CA CYS A 32 5.94 7.59 0.85
C CYS A 32 4.77 6.83 1.48
N ARG A 33 4.25 7.34 2.62
CA ARG A 33 3.10 6.78 3.33
C ARG A 33 1.84 6.81 2.47
N ASN A 34 1.54 7.92 1.80
CA ASN A 34 0.37 8.06 0.95
C ASN A 34 0.38 7.08 -0.23
N LYS A 35 1.54 6.93 -0.89
CA LYS A 35 1.72 5.94 -1.96
C LYS A 35 1.53 4.51 -1.48
N ALA A 36 2.08 4.16 -0.32
CA ALA A 36 1.94 2.82 0.27
C ALA A 36 0.50 2.53 0.71
N ARG A 37 -0.17 3.52 1.31
CA ARG A 37 -1.55 3.42 1.83
C ARG A 37 -2.53 2.94 0.76
N ALA A 38 -2.36 3.35 -0.48
CA ALA A 38 -3.23 2.93 -1.58
C ALA A 38 -3.31 1.40 -1.72
N LEU A 39 -2.18 0.69 -1.54
CA LEU A 39 -2.14 -0.78 -1.64
C LEU A 39 -2.75 -1.45 -0.41
N PHE A 40 -2.55 -0.89 0.78
CA PHE A 40 -3.20 -1.41 1.99
C PHE A 40 -4.71 -1.24 1.94
N SER A 41 -5.21 -0.08 1.53
CA SER A 41 -6.66 0.15 1.38
C SER A 41 -7.28 -0.76 0.32
N ALA A 42 -6.58 -1.03 -0.79
CA ALA A 42 -7.04 -2.01 -1.78
C ALA A 42 -7.09 -3.44 -1.21
N ALA A 43 -6.13 -3.82 -0.37
CA ALA A 43 -6.13 -5.13 0.28
C ALA A 43 -7.25 -5.27 1.33
N GLU A 44 -7.49 -4.23 2.15
CA GLU A 44 -8.61 -4.17 3.09
C GLU A 44 -9.96 -4.35 2.36
N GLU A 45 -10.12 -3.64 1.24
CA GLU A 45 -11.33 -3.73 0.44
C GLU A 45 -11.51 -5.11 -0.20
N ALA A 46 -10.43 -5.71 -0.71
CA ALA A 46 -10.47 -7.07 -1.24
C ALA A 46 -10.86 -8.11 -0.17
N LEU A 47 -10.39 -7.94 1.07
CA LEU A 47 -10.77 -8.79 2.21
C LEU A 47 -12.25 -8.62 2.56
N ARG A 48 -12.76 -7.38 2.55
CA ARG A 48 -14.19 -7.10 2.77
C ARG A 48 -15.04 -7.82 1.72
N TYR A 49 -14.70 -7.66 0.43
CA TYR A 49 -15.39 -8.34 -0.65
C TYR A 49 -15.34 -9.86 -0.53
N ALA A 50 -14.19 -10.43 -0.18
CA ALA A 50 -14.05 -11.88 0.00
C ALA A 50 -14.81 -12.42 1.22
N GLY A 51 -15.09 -11.59 2.23
CA GLY A 51 -15.93 -11.95 3.37
C GLY A 51 -17.43 -11.85 3.09
N GLU A 52 -17.84 -10.88 2.28
CA GLU A 52 -19.24 -10.67 1.85
C GLU A 52 -19.67 -11.68 0.77
N ALA A 53 -18.78 -11.95 -0.17
CA ALA A 53 -18.92 -13.05 -1.12
C ALA A 53 -18.54 -14.34 -0.38
N GLY A 54 -19.53 -15.00 0.25
CA GLY A 54 -19.35 -16.35 0.78
C GLY A 54 -18.57 -17.17 -0.26
N ILE A 55 -17.37 -17.60 0.12
CA ILE A 55 -16.33 -18.05 -0.82
C ILE A 55 -16.91 -19.14 -1.74
N GLY A 56 -17.12 -18.81 -3.01
CA GLY A 56 -17.67 -19.72 -4.01
C GLY A 56 -18.46 -18.98 -5.10
N GLN A 57 -17.88 -18.93 -6.31
CA GLN A 57 -18.69 -19.02 -7.52
C GLN A 57 -19.28 -20.43 -7.62
#